data_AF-A0A964A7H6-F1
#
_entry.id   AF-A0A964A7H6-F1
#
_cell.length_a   1.000
_cell.length_b   1.000
_cell.length_c   1.000
_cell.angle_alpha   90.00
_cell.angle_beta   90.00
_cell.angle_gamma   90.00
#
_symmetry.space_group_name_H-M   'P 1'
#
loop_
_entity.id
_entity.type
_entity.pdbx_description
1 polymer ?
#
loop_
_entity_poly.entity_id
_entity_poly.type
_entity_poly.pdbx_seq_one_letter_code
_entity_poly.pdbx_strand_id
1 'polypeptide(L)' 'MASLSACPRCGRTAKKALSSNWFPVRTCRKCGHKYCKECGGSRCPSCGDSAYSEFDKVYAR' A
#
# COMPACT_ATOMS: atom_id res chain seq x y z
N MET A 1 -3.32 9.48 11.45
CA MET A 1 -3.04 8.64 10.26
C MET A 1 -3.71 7.29 10.49
N ALA A 2 -4.53 6.81 9.57
CA ALA A 2 -5.22 5.54 9.71
C ALA A 2 -4.23 4.39 9.47
N SER A 3 -3.93 3.62 10.52
CA SER A 3 -3.12 2.41 10.43
C SER A 3 -3.92 1.35 9.68
N LEU A 4 -3.51 1.01 8.46
CA LEU A 4 -4.16 -0.07 7.71
C LEU A 4 -3.72 -1.42 8.30
N SER A 5 -4.65 -2.37 8.43
CA SER A 5 -4.31 -3.74 8.88
C SER A 5 -3.84 -4.62 7.72
N ALA A 6 -4.24 -4.29 6.49
CA ALA A 6 -3.90 -5.02 5.28
C ALA A 6 -3.91 -4.10 4.05
N CYS A 7 -3.25 -4.53 2.97
CA CYS A 7 -3.36 -3.91 1.66
C CYS A 7 -4.80 -4.10 1.14
N PRO A 8 -5.55 -3.01 0.86
CA PRO A 8 -6.95 -3.12 0.46
C PRO A 8 -7.15 -3.77 -0.91
N ARG A 9 -6.10 -3.86 -1.74
CA ARG A 9 -6.20 -4.44 -3.08
C ARG A 9 -5.96 -5.95 -3.13
N CYS A 10 -4.96 -6.44 -2.40
CA CYS A 10 -4.54 -7.84 -2.48
C CYS A 10 -4.53 -8.55 -1.13
N GLY A 11 -5.08 -7.93 -0.08
CA GLY A 11 -5.25 -8.54 1.24
C GLY A 11 -3.94 -8.76 2.00
N ARG A 12 -2.79 -8.33 1.45
CA ARG A 12 -1.50 -8.56 2.07
C ARG A 12 -1.42 -7.87 3.43
N THR A 13 -1.12 -8.60 4.47
CA THR A 13 -0.84 -8.08 5.81
C THR A 13 0.67 -7.92 6.02
N ALA A 14 1.06 -6.98 6.87
CA ALA A 14 2.46 -6.87 7.24
C ALA A 14 2.77 -8.05 8.17
N LYS A 15 3.83 -8.80 7.86
CA LYS A 15 4.32 -9.87 8.74
C LYS A 15 5.24 -9.25 9.78
N LYS A 16 5.16 -9.72 11.03
CA LYS A 16 6.14 -9.37 12.06
C LYS A 16 7.50 -9.91 11.61
N ALA A 17 8.44 -9.01 11.35
CA ALA A 17 9.82 -9.35 11.03
C ALA A 17 10.74 -8.50 11.91
N LEU A 18 11.87 -9.08 12.33
CA LEU A 18 12.85 -8.44 13.23
C LEU A 18 13.32 -7.05 12.75
N SER A 19 13.27 -6.78 11.44
CA SER A 19 13.78 -5.54 10.83
C SER A 19 12.68 -4.57 10.35
N SER A 20 11.44 -5.01 10.14
CA SER A 20 10.34 -4.14 9.70
C SER A 20 8.99 -4.81 9.92
N ASN A 21 8.15 -4.22 10.78
CA ASN A 21 6.79 -4.67 11.07
C ASN A 21 5.74 -3.89 10.27
N TRP A 22 6.13 -3.17 9.22
CA TRP A 22 5.21 -2.39 8.41
C TRP A 22 5.65 -2.34 6.96
N PHE A 23 4.70 -2.08 6.07
CA PHE A 23 5.01 -1.77 4.68
C PHE A 23 4.21 -0.55 4.21
N PRO A 24 4.76 0.27 3.29
CA PRO A 24 4.08 1.45 2.78
C PRO A 24 2.99 1.05 1.77
N VAL A 25 1.88 1.80 1.80
CA VAL A 25 0.79 1.71 0.85
C VAL A 25 0.79 2.98 -0.01
N ARG A 26 0.69 2.77 -1.32
CA ARG A 26 0.62 3.79 -2.35
C ARG A 26 -0.83 4.12 -2.61
N THR A 27 -1.18 5.39 -2.56
CA THR A 27 -2.50 5.90 -2.91
C THR A 27 -2.38 6.61 -4.25
N CYS A 28 -3.07 6.13 -5.27
CA CYS A 28 -3.09 6.78 -6.58
C CYS A 28 -3.74 8.16 -6.47
N ARG A 29 -3.07 9.19 -6.96
CA ARG A 29 -3.60 10.57 -6.92
C ARG A 29 -4.75 10.79 -7.90
N LYS A 30 -4.86 9.97 -8.94
CA LYS A 30 -5.84 10.12 -10.02
C LYS A 30 -7.18 9.47 -9.68
N CYS A 31 -7.16 8.23 -9.20
CA CYS A 31 -8.38 7.47 -8.89
C CYS A 31 -8.61 7.24 -7.39
N GLY A 32 -7.70 7.68 -6.51
CA GLY A 32 -7.80 7.51 -5.06
C GLY A 32 -7.55 6.07 -4.58
N HIS A 33 -7.28 5.14 -5.49
CA HIS A 33 -7.15 3.72 -5.15
C HIS A 33 -5.86 3.45 -4.38
N LYS A 34 -5.97 2.74 -3.25
CA LYS A 34 -4.84 2.35 -2.41
C LYS A 34 -4.32 0.96 -2.79
N TYR A 35 -3.00 0.80 -2.91
CA TYR A 35 -2.35 -0.45 -3.29
C TYR A 35 -0.94 -0.54 -2.70
N CYS A 36 -0.44 -1.74 -2.45
CA CYS A 36 0.94 -1.92 -2.00
C CYS A 36 1.89 -2.03 -3.19
N LYS A 37 3.19 -1.83 -2.93
CA LYS A 37 4.25 -1.93 -3.94
C LYS A 37 4.24 -3.27 -4.68
N GLU A 38 3.90 -4.38 -4.03
CA GLU A 38 3.87 -5.68 -4.71
C GLU A 38 2.66 -5.88 -5.62
N CYS A 39 1.55 -5.17 -5.39
CA CYS A 39 0.34 -5.36 -6.19
C CYS A 39 0.22 -4.36 -7.35
N GLY A 40 0.86 -3.19 -7.26
CA GLY A 40 0.90 -2.21 -8.35
C GLY A 40 2.29 -1.94 -8.92
N GLY A 41 3.36 -2.38 -8.25
CA GLY A 41 4.70 -1.94 -8.60
C GLY A 41 4.78 -0.42 -8.61
N SER A 42 5.25 0.12 -9.72
CA SER A 42 5.44 1.56 -9.97
C SER A 42 4.21 2.27 -10.57
N ARG A 43 3.14 1.55 -10.90
CA ARG A 43 1.94 2.14 -11.54
C ARG A 43 0.67 1.76 -10.77
N CYS A 44 -0.36 2.57 -10.90
CA CYS A 44 -1.65 2.24 -10.33
C CYS A 44 -2.26 1.08 -11.12
N PRO A 45 -2.51 -0.08 -10.49
CA PRO A 45 -3.09 -1.23 -11.18
C PRO A 45 -4.56 -1.02 -11.57
N SER A 46 -5.19 0.08 -11.13
CA SER A 46 -6.58 0.42 -11.48
C SER A 46 -6.69 1.29 -12.73
N CYS A 47 -5.81 2.29 -12.86
CA CYS A 47 -5.91 3.32 -13.91
C CYS A 47 -4.63 3.47 -14.74
N GLY A 48 -3.57 2.71 -14.44
CA GLY A 48 -2.27 2.75 -15.13
C GLY A 48 -1.37 3.92 -14.76
N ASP A 49 -1.84 4.87 -13.95
CA ASP A 49 -1.13 6.12 -13.66
C ASP A 49 0.09 5.92 -12.76
N SER A 50 1.16 6.67 -12.98
CA SER A 50 2.39 6.64 -12.17
C SER A 50 2.40 7.64 -11.01
N ALA A 51 1.40 8.52 -10.90
CA ALA A 51 1.29 9.47 -9.80
C ALA A 51 0.63 8.81 -8.58
N TYR A 52 1.44 8.58 -7.54
CA TYR A 52 0.99 8.04 -6.25
C TYR A 52 1.60 8.80 -5.08
N SER A 53 0.97 8.63 -3.92
CA SER A 53 1.43 9.15 -2.63
C SER A 53 1.63 7.99 -1.64
N GLU A 54 2.75 7.96 -0.91
CA GLU A 54 3.08 6.94 0.10
C GLU A 54 2.84 7.41 1.54
N PHE A 55 1.66 7.96 1.84
CA PHE A 55 1.33 8.44 3.20
C PHE A 55 0.76 7.35 4.11
N ASP A 56 0.16 6.31 3.54
CA ASP A 56 -0.48 5.23 4.28
C ASP A 56 0.53 4.10 4.58
N LYS A 57 0.45 3.50 5.77
CA LYS A 57 1.30 2.38 6.18
C LYS A 57 0.42 1.26 6.74
N VAL A 58 0.74 0.03 6.35
CA VAL A 58 0.16 -1.18 6.97
C VAL A 58 1.12 -1.67 8.04
N TYR A 59 0.63 -1.84 9.26
CA TYR A 59 1.41 -2.37 10.38
C TYR A 59 1.02 -3.82 10.66
N ALA A 60 2.00 -4.62 11.07
CA ALA A 60 1.81 -5.99 11.49
C ALA A 60 1.14 -5.95 12.86
N ARG A 61 0.00 -6.63 12.98
CA ARG A 61 -0.73 -6.77 14.24
C ARG A 61 -0.20 -8.01 14.96
#